data_AF-F3GLM4-F1
#
_entry.id   AF-F3GLM4-F1
#
_cell.length_a   1.000
_cell.length_b   1.000
_cell.length_c   1.000
_cell.angle_alpha   90.00
_cell.angle_beta   90.00
_cell.angle_gamma   90.00
#
_symmetry.space_group_name_H-M   'P 1'
#
loop_
_entity.id
_entity.type
_entity.pdbx_description
1 polymer ?
#
loop_
_entity_poly.entity_id
_entity_poly.type
_entity_poly.pdbx_seq_one_letter_code
_entity_poly.pdbx_strand_id
1 'polypeptide(L)'
;RFTMDDGLSEAVKEAFVRLHEDGLIYRGKRLVNWDTKLHTAISDLEVENHDEKGHLWNLRYPLADGAKTAEGLDYLIVATTRPETMLGDAAVAVNPQDERYKALIGKFVELPLVGRLIPIIADDYCDPEFGTGCVKITPAHDFND
;
A
#
# COMPACT_ATOMS: atom_id res chain seq x y z
N ARG A 1 32.60 -6.91 28.90
CA ARG A 1 32.48 -5.87 27.86
C ARG A 1 31.06 -5.91 27.35
N PHE A 2 30.32 -4.82 27.48
CA PHE A 2 28.91 -4.69 27.16
C PHE A 2 28.72 -3.69 26.01
N THR A 3 27.68 -3.86 25.20
CA THR A 3 27.49 -3.08 23.95
C THR A 3 27.39 -1.58 24.17
N MET A 4 26.95 -1.15 25.36
CA MET A 4 26.86 0.26 25.73
C MET A 4 28.11 0.80 26.45
N ASP A 5 29.16 0.00 26.66
CA ASP A 5 30.43 0.50 27.23
C ASP A 5 31.03 1.59 26.33
N ASP A 6 31.67 2.61 26.92
CA ASP A 6 32.19 3.80 26.21
C ASP A 6 32.97 3.45 24.93
N GLY A 7 33.89 2.48 25.01
CA GLY A 7 34.71 2.11 23.85
C GLY A 7 33.93 1.46 22.70
N LEU A 8 32.81 0.78 22.96
CA LEU A 8 31.94 0.24 21.90
C LEU A 8 30.96 1.30 21.39
N SER A 9 30.47 2.17 22.27
CA SER A 9 29.64 3.32 21.90
C SER A 9 30.38 4.26 20.94
N GLU A 10 31.67 4.55 21.19
CA GLU A 10 32.49 5.36 20.26
C GLU A 10 32.69 4.67 18.90
N ALA A 11 32.89 3.35 18.88
CA ALA A 11 33.03 2.60 17.63
C ALA A 11 31.75 2.66 16.77
N VAL A 12 30.57 2.58 17.39
CA VAL A 12 29.28 2.70 16.68
C VAL A 12 29.09 4.11 16.12
N LYS A 13 29.44 5.15 16.89
CA LYS A 13 29.39 6.55 16.41
C LYS A 13 30.29 6.76 15.21
N GLU A 14 31.55 6.30 15.28
CA GLU A 14 32.50 6.41 14.17
C GLU A 14 31.97 5.70 12.92
N ALA A 15 31.45 4.47 13.07
CA ALA A 15 30.86 3.73 11.95
C ALA A 15 29.67 4.47 11.32
N PHE A 16 28.78 5.03 12.14
CA PHE A 16 27.65 5.82 11.66
C PHE A 16 28.11 7.07 10.89
N VAL A 17 29.05 7.85 11.46
CA VAL A 17 29.55 9.08 10.83
C VAL A 17 30.23 8.77 9.50
N ARG A 18 31.09 7.75 9.46
CA ARG A 18 31.77 7.34 8.21
C ARG A 18 30.77 6.94 7.13
N LEU A 19 29.79 6.09 7.46
CA LEU A 19 28.76 5.67 6.50
C LEU A 19 27.87 6.84 6.04
N HIS A 20 27.64 7.84 6.89
CA HIS A 20 26.94 9.06 6.51
C HIS A 20 27.79 9.96 5.59
N GLU A 21 29.07 10.15 5.88
CA GLU A 21 30.02 10.89 5.02
C GLU A 21 30.19 10.22 3.65
N ASP A 22 30.17 8.89 3.60
CA ASP A 22 30.19 8.08 2.38
C ASP A 22 28.85 8.12 1.60
N GLY A 23 27.82 8.77 2.14
CA GLY A 23 26.50 8.90 1.51
C GLY A 23 25.63 7.64 1.57
N LEU A 24 25.97 6.65 2.40
CA LEU A 24 25.24 5.40 2.57
C LEU A 24 24.11 5.51 3.60
N ILE A 25 24.18 6.48 4.52
CA ILE A 25 23.13 6.79 5.49
C ILE A 25 22.45 8.10 5.10
N TYR A 26 21.12 8.09 5.06
CA TYR A 26 20.30 9.26 4.77
C TYR A 26 19.08 9.33 5.67
N ARG A 27 18.43 10.50 5.70
CA ARG A 27 17.14 10.72 6.37
C ARG A 27 16.08 11.07 5.34
N GLY A 28 15.03 10.26 5.28
CA GLY A 28 13.89 10.46 4.37
C GLY A 28 12.57 10.05 5.02
N LYS A 29 11.48 10.20 4.27
CA LYS A 29 10.18 9.62 4.61
C LYS A 29 10.04 8.32 3.83
N ARG A 30 9.80 7.23 4.55
CA ARG A 30 9.58 5.88 4.02
C ARG A 30 8.51 5.22 4.90
N LEU A 31 7.71 4.31 4.32
CA LEU A 31 6.81 3.46 5.09
C LEU A 31 7.63 2.55 6.02
N VAL A 32 7.19 2.41 7.27
CA VAL A 32 7.87 1.61 8.29
C VAL A 32 6.85 0.73 8.99
N ASN A 33 7.29 -0.43 9.48
CA ASN A 33 6.50 -1.20 10.44
C ASN A 33 6.48 -0.43 11.76
N TRP A 34 5.30 -0.10 12.26
CA TRP A 34 5.12 0.63 13.51
C TRP A 34 4.43 -0.25 14.55
N ASP A 35 5.08 -0.47 15.68
CA ASP A 35 4.49 -1.17 16.81
C ASP A 35 3.71 -0.17 17.70
N THR A 36 2.39 -0.35 17.78
CA THR A 36 1.49 0.53 18.54
C THR A 36 1.58 0.34 20.06
N LYS A 37 2.20 -0.73 20.55
CA LYS A 37 2.39 -1.01 21.98
C LYS A 37 3.74 -0.49 22.48
N LEU A 38 4.80 -0.70 21.69
CA LEU A 38 6.15 -0.22 22.00
C LEU A 38 6.37 1.23 21.60
N HIS A 39 5.50 1.77 20.72
CA HIS A 39 5.60 3.11 20.16
C HIS A 39 6.93 3.37 19.45
N THR A 40 7.37 2.40 18.64
CA THR A 40 8.62 2.49 17.87
C THR A 40 8.45 1.87 16.49
N ALA A 41 9.31 2.29 15.56
CA ALA A 41 9.50 1.57 14.31
C ALA A 41 10.27 0.27 14.58
N ILE A 42 9.94 -0.78 13.84
CA ILE A 42 10.61 -2.09 13.89
C ILE A 42 11.11 -2.48 12.50
N SER A 43 12.21 -3.22 12.47
CA SER A 43 12.80 -3.80 11.25
C SER A 43 11.89 -4.90 10.69
N ASP A 44 11.97 -5.15 9.38
CA ASP A 44 11.29 -6.30 8.75
C ASP A 44 11.71 -7.64 9.40
N LEU A 45 12.95 -7.73 9.92
CA LEU A 45 13.45 -8.91 10.64
C LEU A 45 12.85 -9.10 12.04
N GLU A 46 12.20 -8.06 12.59
CA GLU A 46 11.54 -8.08 13.89
C GLU A 46 10.03 -8.32 13.76
N VAL A 47 9.52 -8.44 12.53
CA VAL A 47 8.11 -8.72 12.24
C VAL A 47 7.89 -10.23 12.11
N GLU A 48 7.00 -10.77 12.94
CA GLU A 48 6.54 -12.15 12.85
C GLU A 48 5.14 -12.19 12.21
N ASN A 49 4.97 -13.01 11.19
CA ASN A 49 3.69 -13.16 10.47
C ASN A 49 2.92 -14.37 11.01
N HIS A 50 1.69 -14.13 11.47
CA HIS A 50 0.79 -15.17 11.96
C HIS A 50 -0.50 -15.22 11.14
N ASP A 51 -1.01 -16.43 10.91
CA ASP A 51 -2.29 -16.61 10.22
C ASP A 51 -3.45 -16.23 11.15
N GLU A 52 -4.30 -15.32 10.68
CA GLU A 52 -5.53 -14.93 11.37
C GLU A 52 -6.75 -15.07 10.47
N LYS A 53 -7.90 -15.40 11.06
CA LYS A 53 -9.17 -15.44 10.33
C LYS A 53 -9.66 -14.02 10.07
N GLY A 54 -9.54 -13.58 8.84
CA GLY A 54 -10.05 -12.29 8.37
C GLY A 54 -11.37 -12.38 7.62
N HIS A 55 -11.78 -11.22 7.11
CA HIS A 55 -12.88 -11.06 6.17
C HIS A 55 -12.37 -10.44 4.88
N LEU A 56 -12.92 -10.86 3.75
CA LEU A 56 -12.73 -10.20 2.46
C LEU A 56 -13.98 -9.37 2.14
N TRP A 57 -13.81 -8.05 2.13
CA TRP A 57 -14.87 -7.08 1.91
C TRP A 57 -14.93 -6.68 0.45
N ASN A 58 -16.15 -6.53 -0.08
CA ASN A 58 -16.39 -6.07 -1.44
C ASN A 58 -17.03 -4.68 -1.39
N LEU A 59 -16.30 -3.67 -1.84
CA LEU A 59 -16.70 -2.26 -1.77
C LEU A 59 -16.97 -1.73 -3.18
N ARG A 60 -18.05 -0.96 -3.35
CA ARG A 60 -18.38 -0.34 -4.64
C ARG A 60 -17.73 1.03 -4.76
N TYR A 61 -17.03 1.26 -5.86
CA TYR A 61 -16.40 2.52 -6.24
C TYR A 61 -17.10 3.02 -7.50
N PRO A 62 -17.95 4.07 -7.41
CA PRO A 62 -18.63 4.62 -8.57
C PRO A 62 -17.64 5.06 -9.66
N LEU A 63 -17.92 4.73 -10.91
CA LEU A 63 -17.15 5.20 -12.06
C LEU A 63 -17.54 6.66 -12.36
N ALA A 64 -16.53 7.50 -12.58
CA ALA A 64 -16.74 8.89 -12.94
C ALA A 64 -17.11 9.06 -14.43
N ASP A 65 -17.59 10.24 -14.80
CA ASP A 65 -17.80 10.67 -16.18
C ASP A 65 -18.71 9.76 -17.03
N GLY A 66 -19.63 9.04 -16.38
CA GLY A 66 -20.53 8.09 -17.05
C GLY A 66 -19.83 6.86 -17.62
N ALA A 67 -18.59 6.60 -17.22
CA ALA A 67 -17.87 5.40 -17.60
C ALA A 67 -18.60 4.14 -17.10
N LYS A 68 -18.47 3.06 -17.87
CA LYS A 68 -19.10 1.78 -17.57
C LYS A 68 -18.11 0.65 -17.77
N THR A 69 -18.24 -0.40 -16.96
CA THR A 69 -17.53 -1.67 -17.17
C THR A 69 -17.98 -2.33 -18.48
N ALA A 70 -17.27 -3.36 -18.93
CA ALA A 70 -17.68 -4.16 -20.09
C ALA A 70 -19.11 -4.74 -19.94
N GLU A 71 -19.55 -4.95 -18.71
CA GLU A 71 -20.88 -5.47 -18.34
C GLU A 71 -21.94 -4.36 -18.18
N GLY A 72 -21.57 -3.09 -18.39
CA GLY A 72 -22.49 -1.95 -18.34
C GLY A 72 -22.72 -1.35 -16.95
N LEU A 73 -21.98 -1.81 -15.93
CA LEU A 73 -22.05 -1.28 -14.57
C LEU A 73 -21.37 0.08 -14.48
N ASP A 74 -21.90 0.97 -13.64
CA ASP A 74 -21.37 2.31 -13.37
C ASP A 74 -20.50 2.35 -12.10
N TYR A 75 -19.97 1.20 -11.66
CA TYR A 75 -19.05 1.09 -10.53
C TYR A 75 -18.07 -0.07 -10.73
N LEU A 76 -16.94 0.00 -10.02
CA LEU A 76 -16.04 -1.12 -9.78
C LEU A 76 -16.35 -1.75 -8.41
N ILE A 77 -16.12 -3.05 -8.28
CA ILE A 77 -16.11 -3.73 -6.99
C ILE A 77 -14.66 -3.97 -6.62
N VAL A 78 -14.20 -3.37 -5.52
CA VAL A 78 -12.85 -3.56 -5.00
C VAL A 78 -12.91 -4.54 -3.83
N ALA A 79 -12.06 -5.57 -3.87
CA ALA A 79 -11.93 -6.54 -2.79
C ALA A 79 -10.80 -6.12 -1.82
N THR A 80 -11.05 -6.10 -0.51
CA THR A 80 -10.01 -5.78 0.48
C THR A 80 -10.24 -6.42 1.83
N THR A 81 -9.18 -6.73 2.56
CA THR A 81 -9.23 -7.15 3.97
C THR A 81 -9.21 -5.98 4.95
N ARG A 82 -8.84 -4.76 4.50
CA ARG A 82 -8.68 -3.54 5.32
C ARG A 82 -9.62 -2.42 4.84
N PRO A 83 -10.95 -2.56 4.99
CA PRO A 83 -11.92 -1.57 4.52
C PRO A 83 -11.70 -0.16 5.11
N GLU A 84 -11.14 -0.07 6.32
CA GLU A 84 -10.80 1.17 7.01
C GLU A 84 -9.73 2.00 6.27
N THR A 85 -8.88 1.35 5.46
CA THR A 85 -7.81 2.02 4.70
C THR A 85 -8.33 2.69 3.42
N MET A 86 -9.56 2.39 2.99
CA MET A 86 -10.19 2.98 1.79
C MET A 86 -10.07 4.51 1.75
N LEU A 87 -10.22 5.18 2.89
CA LEU A 87 -10.21 6.65 2.94
C LEU A 87 -8.88 7.26 2.46
N GLY A 88 -7.80 6.49 2.52
CA GLY A 88 -6.47 6.89 2.08
C GLY A 88 -6.14 6.51 0.63
N ASP A 89 -7.06 5.89 -0.11
CA ASP A 89 -6.77 5.35 -1.44
C ASP A 89 -6.32 6.43 -2.41
N ALA A 90 -5.28 6.13 -3.18
CA ALA A 90 -4.72 7.02 -4.19
C ALA A 90 -5.07 6.59 -5.61
N ALA A 91 -5.40 5.31 -5.83
CA ALA A 91 -5.80 4.74 -7.10
C ALA A 91 -6.57 3.41 -6.91
N VAL A 92 -7.17 2.92 -7.98
CA VAL A 92 -7.60 1.52 -8.12
C VAL A 92 -6.76 0.87 -9.21
N ALA A 93 -6.05 -0.20 -8.89
CA ALA A 93 -5.27 -0.98 -9.84
C ALA A 93 -6.13 -2.09 -10.46
N VAL A 94 -5.97 -2.29 -11.76
CA VAL A 94 -6.52 -3.41 -12.52
C VAL A 94 -5.46 -4.00 -13.43
N ASN A 95 -5.59 -5.29 -13.71
CA ASN A 95 -4.67 -5.96 -14.61
C ASN A 95 -4.88 -5.50 -16.08
N PRO A 96 -3.82 -5.15 -16.82
CA PRO A 96 -3.94 -4.68 -18.21
C PRO A 96 -4.42 -5.76 -19.21
N GLN A 97 -4.35 -7.03 -18.84
CA GLN A 97 -4.87 -8.16 -19.62
C GLN A 97 -6.30 -8.55 -19.22
N ASP A 98 -6.87 -7.93 -18.18
CA ASP A 98 -8.26 -8.18 -17.78
C ASP A 98 -9.23 -7.39 -18.67
N GLU A 99 -9.80 -8.09 -19.66
CA GLU A 99 -10.75 -7.53 -20.63
C GLU A 99 -12.01 -6.93 -19.97
N ARG A 100 -12.32 -7.26 -18.70
CA ARG A 100 -13.44 -6.64 -17.95
C ARG A 100 -13.20 -5.16 -17.67
N TYR A 101 -11.93 -4.78 -17.44
CA TYR A 101 -11.57 -3.45 -16.91
C TYR A 101 -10.52 -2.71 -17.74
N LYS A 102 -9.86 -3.36 -18.70
CA LYS A 102 -8.82 -2.76 -19.54
C LYS A 102 -9.23 -1.43 -20.20
N ALA A 103 -10.48 -1.31 -20.63
CA ALA A 103 -11.02 -0.08 -21.22
C ALA A 103 -11.24 1.07 -20.22
N LEU A 104 -11.05 0.82 -18.92
CA LEU A 104 -11.17 1.78 -17.82
C LEU A 104 -9.82 2.33 -17.35
N ILE A 105 -8.70 1.76 -17.78
CA ILE A 105 -7.36 2.27 -17.46
C ILE A 105 -7.24 3.73 -17.92
N GLY A 106 -6.79 4.60 -17.02
CA GLY A 106 -6.71 6.06 -17.23
C GLY A 106 -8.01 6.81 -16.98
N LYS A 107 -9.13 6.13 -16.71
CA LYS A 107 -10.36 6.75 -16.22
C LYS A 107 -10.31 6.89 -14.69
N PHE A 108 -11.38 7.42 -14.12
CA PHE A 108 -11.46 7.72 -12.69
C PHE A 108 -12.64 7.00 -12.04
N VAL A 109 -12.46 6.68 -10.76
CA VAL A 109 -13.55 6.36 -9.84
C VAL A 109 -13.71 7.47 -8.83
N GLU A 110 -14.91 7.61 -8.29
CA GLU A 110 -15.19 8.42 -7.12
C GLU A 110 -14.94 7.60 -5.86
N LEU A 111 -14.02 8.07 -5.02
CA LEU A 111 -13.69 7.41 -3.76
C LEU A 111 -14.91 7.47 -2.82
N PRO A 112 -15.46 6.32 -2.36
CA PRO A 112 -16.65 6.32 -1.53
C PRO A 112 -16.46 7.14 -0.25
N LEU A 113 -17.55 7.78 0.19
CA LEU A 113 -17.62 8.67 1.37
C LEU A 113 -16.84 9.99 1.27
N VAL A 114 -15.77 10.03 0.48
CA VAL A 114 -14.89 11.21 0.32
C VAL A 114 -15.27 12.04 -0.91
N GLY A 115 -15.73 11.39 -1.99
CA GLY A 115 -16.09 12.06 -3.25
C GLY A 115 -14.88 12.52 -4.08
N ARG A 116 -13.66 12.10 -3.74
CA ARG A 116 -12.45 12.44 -4.48
C ARG A 116 -12.32 11.52 -5.69
N LEU A 117 -11.97 12.08 -6.85
CA LEU A 117 -11.63 11.29 -8.02
C LEU A 117 -10.23 10.69 -7.86
N ILE A 118 -10.13 9.37 -8.01
CA ILE A 118 -8.86 8.64 -8.03
C ILE A 118 -8.75 7.84 -9.34
N PRO A 119 -7.56 7.77 -9.95
CA PRO A 119 -7.37 7.11 -11.23
C PRO A 119 -7.48 5.59 -11.12
N ILE A 120 -7.89 4.99 -12.23
CA ILE A 120 -7.76 3.56 -12.48
C ILE A 120 -6.44 3.34 -13.22
N ILE A 121 -5.52 2.59 -12.63
CA ILE A 121 -4.18 2.36 -13.17
C ILE A 121 -4.02 0.91 -13.63
N ALA A 122 -3.12 0.70 -14.59
CA ALA A 122 -2.72 -0.63 -15.01
C ALA A 122 -1.59 -1.15 -14.11
N ASP A 123 -1.76 -2.34 -13.55
CA ASP A 123 -0.73 -3.00 -12.76
C ASP A 123 -0.79 -4.51 -13.01
N ASP A 124 0.32 -5.11 -13.43
CA ASP A 124 0.42 -6.55 -13.69
C ASP A 124 0.57 -7.39 -12.41
N TYR A 125 0.87 -6.77 -11.27
CA TYR A 125 0.84 -7.40 -9.95
C TYR A 125 -0.59 -7.75 -9.50
N CYS A 126 -1.59 -7.05 -10.04
CA CYS A 126 -3.00 -7.33 -9.75
C CYS A 126 -3.43 -8.64 -10.42
N ASP A 127 -3.76 -9.66 -9.63
CA ASP A 127 -4.28 -10.94 -10.13
C ASP A 127 -5.77 -10.82 -10.53
N PRO A 128 -6.15 -11.04 -11.80
CA PRO A 128 -7.54 -11.02 -12.25
C PRO A 128 -8.44 -12.06 -11.56
N GLU A 129 -7.88 -13.18 -11.10
CA GLU A 129 -8.61 -14.29 -10.49
C GLU A 129 -8.81 -14.10 -8.97
N PHE A 130 -8.02 -13.23 -8.34
CA PHE A 130 -8.14 -12.95 -6.92
C PHE A 130 -9.24 -11.91 -6.63
N GLY A 131 -10.23 -12.31 -5.82
CA GLY A 131 -11.34 -11.45 -5.45
C GLY A 131 -12.14 -10.99 -6.67
N THR A 132 -12.05 -9.70 -6.99
CA THR A 132 -12.76 -9.08 -8.13
C THR A 132 -11.84 -8.71 -9.30
N GLY A 133 -10.52 -8.89 -9.14
CA GLY A 133 -9.50 -8.37 -10.07
C GLY A 133 -9.27 -6.85 -9.99
N CYS A 134 -9.91 -6.15 -9.04
CA CYS A 134 -9.67 -4.74 -8.75
C CYS A 134 -9.10 -4.59 -7.33
N VAL A 135 -7.95 -3.92 -7.22
CA VAL A 135 -7.23 -3.71 -5.96
C VAL A 135 -7.19 -2.22 -5.66
N LYS A 136 -7.49 -1.83 -4.41
CA LYS A 136 -7.27 -0.46 -3.96
C LYS A 136 -5.79 -0.24 -3.64
N ILE A 137 -5.28 0.94 -3.99
CA ILE A 137 -3.89 1.35 -3.75
C ILE A 137 -3.87 2.41 -2.65
N THR A 138 -3.29 2.08 -1.50
CA THR A 138 -3.19 2.94 -0.31
C THR A 138 -1.73 3.07 0.18
N PRO A 139 -0.87 3.87 -0.49
CA PRO A 139 0.58 3.87 -0.26
C PRO A 139 1.02 4.29 1.15
N ALA A 140 0.14 4.94 1.91
CA ALA A 140 0.41 5.32 3.29
C ALA A 140 0.31 4.14 4.29
N HIS A 141 -0.17 2.97 3.86
CA HIS A 141 -0.54 1.86 4.74
C HIS A 141 -0.12 0.46 4.24
N ASP A 142 0.40 0.33 3.01
CA ASP A 142 0.94 -0.94 2.49
C ASP A 142 2.24 -0.70 1.72
N PHE A 143 3.17 -1.65 1.80
CA PHE A 143 4.45 -1.59 1.10
C PHE A 143 4.35 -1.92 -0.39
N ASN A 144 3.30 -2.63 -0.79
CA ASN A 144 3.06 -3.03 -2.17
C ASN A 144 2.25 -2.00 -2.96
N ASP A 145 1.73 -0.97 -2.28
CA ASP A 145 0.85 0.08 -2.84
C ASP A 145 1.63 1.35 -3.24
#